data_AF-X1GAW4-F1
#
_entry.id   AF-X1GAW4-F1
#
_cell.length_a   1.000
_cell.length_b   1.000
_cell.length_c   1.000
_cell.angle_alpha   90.00
_cell.angle_beta   90.00
_cell.angle_gamma   90.00
#
_symmetry.space_group_name_H-M   'P 1'
#
loop_
_entity.id
_entity.type
_entity.pdbx_description
1 polymer ?
#
loop_
_entity_poly.entity_id
_entity_poly.type
_entity_poly.pdbx_seq_one_letter_code
_entity_poly.pdbx_strand_id
1 'polypeptide(L)'
;QAYPCIFQDIWINEGFASYTEYLAYQYLRDQEAADLWMKNAHDRAKNEPGGSVYITFEDANNVNRIFSVNLSYKKGAAIVHMIRFELDNDSVFFQVLQDFQTLFKDSVATGIDFKSVLEATSGKDFEDFFDQWYFGEGFPSFGIEWSQNGDTVLIRSFQTPSSINNPLFKTSLEFKLNYSGGDTTVRVFQNKDIQSFSVYIPFQITGLIVDPDNWILHQISSIDHIADYQEFKENKFKIYPNPFSSDINILFFEGSKHREISIIDFSGKVVLKITSNHYKLTIAGNTL
;
A
#
# COMPACT_ATOMS: atom_id res chain seq x y z
N GLN A 1 -5.09 -9.70 37.27
CA GLN A 1 -5.33 -11.03 36.68
C GLN A 1 -4.87 -10.93 35.23
N ALA A 2 -3.80 -11.63 34.88
CA ALA A 2 -3.15 -11.46 33.58
C ALA A 2 -3.92 -12.29 32.53
N TYR A 3 -4.65 -11.59 31.65
CA TYR A 3 -5.18 -12.13 30.40
C TYR A 3 -4.32 -11.79 29.14
N PRO A 4 -3.00 -11.50 29.24
CA PRO A 4 -2.33 -10.66 28.24
C PRO A 4 -2.08 -11.34 26.90
N CYS A 5 -2.11 -12.67 26.78
CA CYS A 5 -1.77 -13.35 25.54
C CYS A 5 -2.96 -13.52 24.57
N ILE A 6 -4.19 -13.67 25.07
CA ILE A 6 -5.37 -13.96 24.22
C ILE A 6 -5.85 -12.71 23.48
N PHE A 7 -5.74 -11.53 24.10
CA PHE A 7 -6.27 -10.30 23.52
C PHE A 7 -5.35 -9.67 22.46
N GLN A 8 -4.09 -10.09 22.35
CA GLN A 8 -3.18 -9.57 21.31
C GLN A 8 -3.65 -9.90 19.91
N ASP A 9 -4.38 -11.00 19.79
CA ASP A 9 -4.91 -11.57 18.56
C ASP A 9 -6.42 -11.43 18.44
N ILE A 10 -7.05 -10.54 19.20
CA ILE A 10 -8.51 -10.38 19.20
C ILE A 10 -9.09 -10.09 17.79
N TRP A 11 -8.28 -9.52 16.89
CA TRP A 11 -8.65 -9.30 15.48
C TRP A 11 -8.97 -10.60 14.72
N ILE A 12 -8.40 -11.76 15.11
CA ILE A 12 -8.74 -13.06 14.52
C ILE A 12 -10.23 -13.35 14.71
N ASN A 13 -10.81 -12.95 15.84
CA ASN A 13 -12.26 -13.09 16.05
C ASN A 13 -13.01 -11.93 15.42
N GLU A 14 -12.67 -10.70 15.83
CA GLU A 14 -13.49 -9.52 15.50
C GLU A 14 -13.36 -9.08 14.03
N GLY A 15 -12.16 -9.22 13.46
CA GLY A 15 -11.88 -8.93 12.06
C GLY A 15 -12.53 -9.93 11.12
N PHE A 16 -12.47 -11.23 11.42
CA PHE A 16 -13.15 -12.26 10.61
C PHE A 16 -14.66 -12.20 10.74
N ALA A 17 -15.20 -11.95 11.95
CA ALA A 17 -16.62 -11.71 12.14
C ALA A 17 -17.09 -10.50 11.32
N SER A 18 -16.34 -9.39 11.38
CA SER A 18 -16.61 -8.21 10.56
C SER A 18 -16.51 -8.50 9.06
N TYR A 19 -15.50 -9.24 8.60
CA TYR A 19 -15.39 -9.62 7.19
C TYR A 19 -16.52 -10.56 6.74
N THR A 20 -17.06 -11.37 7.64
CA THR A 20 -18.25 -12.18 7.36
C THR A 20 -19.48 -11.30 7.11
N GLU A 21 -19.58 -10.11 7.74
CA GLU A 21 -20.61 -9.13 7.36
C GLU A 21 -20.45 -8.69 5.90
N TYR A 22 -19.22 -8.38 5.45
CA TYR A 22 -18.94 -8.06 4.05
C TYR A 22 -19.39 -9.18 3.11
N LEU A 23 -19.04 -10.43 3.41
CA LEU A 23 -19.47 -11.58 2.62
C LEU A 23 -21.01 -11.75 2.64
N ALA A 24 -21.66 -11.49 3.78
CA ALA A 24 -23.11 -11.52 3.87
C ALA A 24 -23.76 -10.46 2.97
N TYR A 25 -23.22 -9.23 2.93
CA TYR A 25 -23.67 -8.23 1.96
C TYR A 25 -23.48 -8.72 0.51
N GLN A 26 -22.30 -9.28 0.20
CA GLN A 26 -21.97 -9.76 -1.14
C GLN A 26 -22.92 -10.89 -1.61
N TYR A 27 -23.17 -11.90 -0.77
CA TYR A 27 -23.92 -13.10 -1.17
C TYR A 27 -25.42 -13.03 -0.90
N LEU A 28 -25.86 -12.25 0.09
CA LEU A 28 -27.28 -12.18 0.48
C LEU A 28 -27.97 -10.90 -0.01
N ARG A 29 -27.21 -9.91 -0.48
CA ARG A 29 -27.73 -8.69 -1.11
C ARG A 29 -27.16 -8.55 -2.51
N ASP A 30 -26.11 -7.75 -2.67
CA ASP A 30 -25.48 -7.42 -3.93
C ASP A 30 -24.06 -6.90 -3.70
N GLN A 31 -23.26 -6.85 -4.77
CA GLN A 31 -21.87 -6.40 -4.71
C GLN A 31 -21.76 -4.92 -4.29
N GLU A 32 -22.67 -4.05 -4.75
CA GLU A 32 -22.66 -2.62 -4.43
C GLU A 32 -22.77 -2.38 -2.91
N ALA A 33 -23.64 -3.12 -2.22
CA ALA A 33 -23.76 -3.04 -0.77
C ALA A 33 -22.51 -3.55 -0.04
N ALA A 34 -21.84 -4.57 -0.59
CA ALA A 34 -20.58 -5.07 -0.05
C ALA A 34 -19.44 -4.05 -0.22
N ASP A 35 -19.33 -3.45 -1.41
CA ASP A 35 -18.33 -2.42 -1.72
C ASP A 35 -18.51 -1.19 -0.83
N LEU A 36 -19.76 -0.76 -0.62
CA LEU A 36 -20.07 0.31 0.33
C LEU A 36 -19.65 -0.04 1.76
N TRP A 37 -19.85 -1.29 2.20
CA TRP A 37 -19.41 -1.73 3.51
C TRP A 37 -17.88 -1.69 3.62
N MET A 38 -17.16 -2.22 2.62
CA MET A 38 -15.69 -2.25 2.64
C MET A 38 -15.10 -0.84 2.58
N LYS A 39 -15.69 0.03 1.75
CA LYS A 39 -15.33 1.46 1.73
C LYS A 39 -15.45 2.09 3.11
N ASN A 40 -16.57 1.86 3.81
CA ASN A 40 -16.75 2.37 5.17
C ASN A 40 -15.75 1.76 6.17
N ALA A 41 -15.40 0.48 6.02
CA ALA A 41 -14.38 -0.17 6.84
C ALA A 41 -13.00 0.45 6.61
N HIS A 42 -12.61 0.69 5.36
CA HIS A 42 -11.37 1.38 5.00
C HIS A 42 -11.36 2.81 5.56
N ASP A 43 -12.43 3.58 5.40
CA ASP A 43 -12.52 4.95 5.91
C ASP A 43 -12.44 4.99 7.45
N ARG A 44 -12.98 3.98 8.16
CA ARG A 44 -12.82 3.82 9.61
C ARG A 44 -11.37 3.51 10.00
N ALA A 45 -10.74 2.53 9.35
CA ALA A 45 -9.36 2.13 9.62
C ALA A 45 -8.39 3.31 9.40
N LYS A 46 -8.61 4.11 8.35
CA LYS A 46 -7.76 5.28 8.04
C LYS A 46 -7.79 6.38 9.11
N ASN A 47 -8.81 6.41 9.99
CA ASN A 47 -8.86 7.38 11.08
C ASN A 47 -7.88 7.07 12.22
N GLU A 48 -7.22 5.92 12.21
CA GLU A 48 -6.26 5.50 13.24
C GLU A 48 -4.94 5.02 12.60
N PRO A 49 -4.21 5.91 11.89
CA PRO A 49 -3.01 5.52 11.12
C PRO A 49 -1.84 5.06 12.00
N GLY A 50 -1.78 5.46 13.27
CA GLY A 50 -0.76 5.00 14.22
C GLY A 50 -1.10 3.66 14.90
N GLY A 51 -2.11 2.94 14.38
CA GLY A 51 -2.62 1.72 14.99
C GLY A 51 -2.32 0.45 14.20
N SER A 52 -2.08 -0.64 14.94
CA SER A 52 -1.93 -2.00 14.43
C SER A 52 -3.14 -2.87 14.82
N VAL A 53 -3.37 -4.00 14.17
CA VAL A 53 -4.36 -4.99 14.65
C VAL A 53 -3.77 -5.85 15.77
N TYR A 54 -2.45 -6.03 15.80
CA TYR A 54 -1.75 -6.62 16.93
C TYR A 54 -1.78 -5.68 18.13
N ILE A 55 -2.09 -6.22 19.31
CA ILE A 55 -2.11 -5.46 20.56
C ILE A 55 -0.82 -5.72 21.33
N THR A 56 -0.11 -4.63 21.64
CA THR A 56 1.12 -4.69 22.43
C THR A 56 0.82 -5.08 23.87
N PHE A 57 1.84 -5.55 24.60
CA PHE A 57 1.70 -5.82 26.04
C PHE A 57 1.31 -4.58 26.85
N GLU A 58 1.74 -3.40 26.41
CA GLU A 58 1.39 -2.12 27.05
C GLU A 58 -0.11 -1.83 26.93
N ASP A 59 -0.69 -2.14 25.78
CA ASP A 59 -2.11 -1.94 25.49
C ASP A 59 -3.03 -3.08 25.96
N ALA A 60 -2.48 -4.20 26.43
CA ALA A 60 -3.23 -5.42 26.75
C ALA A 60 -4.24 -5.28 27.91
N ASN A 61 -4.21 -4.16 28.65
CA ASN A 61 -5.21 -3.86 29.69
C ASN A 61 -6.16 -2.72 29.28
N ASN A 62 -6.01 -2.14 28.09
CA ASN A 62 -6.85 -1.07 27.59
C ASN A 62 -8.02 -1.64 26.77
N VAL A 63 -9.18 -1.80 27.41
CA VAL A 63 -10.39 -2.37 26.79
C VAL A 63 -10.81 -1.61 25.52
N ASN A 64 -10.67 -0.28 25.49
CA ASN A 64 -11.03 0.52 24.31
C ASN A 64 -10.11 0.23 23.12
N ARG A 65 -8.83 -0.06 23.39
CA ARG A 65 -7.88 -0.47 22.37
C ARG A 65 -8.11 -1.91 21.91
N ILE A 66 -8.44 -2.81 22.85
CA ILE A 66 -8.79 -4.22 22.57
C ILE A 66 -9.99 -4.30 21.64
N PHE A 67 -11.06 -3.57 21.93
CA PHE A 67 -12.28 -3.56 21.14
C PHE A 67 -12.40 -2.30 20.26
N SER A 68 -11.27 -1.80 19.74
CA SER A 68 -11.29 -0.64 18.82
C SER A 68 -12.02 -1.01 17.54
N VAL A 69 -13.13 -0.33 17.27
CA VAL A 69 -13.89 -0.50 16.02
C VAL A 69 -13.00 -0.24 14.80
N ASN A 70 -12.11 0.74 14.86
CA ASN A 70 -11.27 1.09 13.71
C ASN A 70 -10.19 0.03 13.47
N LEU A 71 -9.55 -0.47 14.53
CA LEU A 71 -8.43 -1.41 14.42
C LEU A 71 -8.88 -2.87 14.44
N SER A 72 -9.36 -3.37 15.59
CA SER A 72 -9.66 -4.80 15.79
C SER A 72 -10.76 -5.32 14.85
N TYR A 73 -11.72 -4.46 14.49
CA TYR A 73 -12.84 -4.83 13.63
C TYR A 73 -12.61 -4.42 12.18
N LYS A 74 -12.54 -3.11 11.89
CA LYS A 74 -12.55 -2.61 10.50
C LYS A 74 -11.21 -2.78 9.78
N LYS A 75 -10.07 -2.45 10.41
CA LYS A 75 -8.74 -2.80 9.86
C LYS A 75 -8.56 -4.31 9.82
N GLY A 76 -9.00 -5.05 10.85
CA GLY A 76 -9.00 -6.51 10.85
C GLY A 76 -9.73 -7.12 9.64
N ALA A 77 -10.94 -6.64 9.33
CA ALA A 77 -11.69 -7.08 8.15
C ALA A 77 -11.00 -6.69 6.82
N ALA A 78 -10.43 -5.49 6.75
CA ALA A 78 -9.66 -5.05 5.59
C ALA A 78 -8.44 -5.95 5.32
N ILE A 79 -7.76 -6.42 6.37
CA ILE A 79 -6.67 -7.38 6.24
C ILE A 79 -7.14 -8.69 5.61
N VAL A 80 -8.26 -9.25 6.07
CA VAL A 80 -8.82 -10.48 5.48
C VAL A 80 -9.21 -10.26 4.01
N HIS A 81 -9.78 -9.09 3.69
CA HIS A 81 -10.13 -8.70 2.32
C HIS A 81 -8.89 -8.60 1.41
N MET A 82 -7.82 -7.95 1.90
CA MET A 82 -6.55 -7.83 1.19
C MET A 82 -5.85 -9.19 1.01
N ILE A 83 -5.99 -10.13 1.96
CA ILE A 83 -5.47 -11.49 1.79
C ILE A 83 -6.19 -12.21 0.64
N ARG A 84 -7.53 -12.09 0.54
CA ARG A 84 -8.29 -12.62 -0.61
C ARG A 84 -7.77 -12.04 -1.92
N PHE A 85 -7.51 -10.73 -1.94
CA PHE A 85 -6.92 -10.06 -3.09
C PHE A 85 -5.51 -10.58 -3.44
N GLU A 86 -4.58 -10.66 -2.48
CA GLU A 86 -3.20 -11.13 -2.71
C GLU A 86 -3.12 -12.62 -3.08
N LEU A 87 -4.07 -13.43 -2.62
CA LEU A 87 -4.22 -14.81 -3.07
C LEU A 87 -4.62 -14.89 -4.55
N ASP A 88 -5.39 -13.93 -5.05
CA ASP A 88 -5.88 -13.89 -6.44
C ASP A 88 -6.58 -15.19 -6.86
N ASN A 89 -7.23 -15.85 -5.91
CA ASN A 89 -7.87 -17.14 -6.09
C ASN A 89 -8.89 -17.40 -4.97
N ASP A 90 -10.17 -17.17 -5.26
CA ASP A 90 -11.26 -17.34 -4.31
C ASP A 90 -11.36 -18.77 -3.78
N SER A 91 -11.13 -19.78 -4.63
CA SER A 91 -11.20 -21.17 -4.19
C SER A 91 -10.13 -21.49 -3.14
N VAL A 92 -8.91 -20.98 -3.33
CA VAL A 92 -7.83 -21.11 -2.34
C VAL A 92 -8.13 -20.28 -1.09
N PHE A 93 -8.64 -19.06 -1.24
CA PHE A 93 -9.03 -18.23 -0.09
C PHE A 93 -10.06 -18.93 0.81
N PHE A 94 -11.16 -19.44 0.23
CA PHE A 94 -12.17 -20.16 1.01
C PHE A 94 -11.68 -21.51 1.52
N GLN A 95 -10.70 -22.14 0.87
CA GLN A 95 -10.04 -23.34 1.38
C GLN A 95 -9.21 -23.02 2.63
N VAL A 96 -8.40 -21.94 2.62
CA VAL A 96 -7.64 -21.46 3.79
C VAL A 96 -8.57 -21.24 5.00
N LEU A 97 -9.73 -20.60 4.78
CA LEU A 97 -10.70 -20.37 5.85
C LEU A 97 -11.27 -21.67 6.43
N GLN A 98 -11.50 -22.68 5.59
CA GLN A 98 -12.00 -24.00 6.02
C GLN A 98 -10.92 -24.78 6.78
N ASP A 99 -9.68 -24.77 6.28
CA ASP A 99 -8.56 -25.47 6.91
C ASP A 99 -8.24 -24.85 8.27
N PHE A 100 -8.24 -23.52 8.38
CA PHE A 100 -8.03 -22.81 9.64
C PHE A 100 -9.13 -23.15 10.66
N GLN A 101 -10.39 -23.06 10.27
CA GLN A 101 -11.52 -23.41 11.15
C GLN A 101 -11.49 -24.88 11.57
N THR A 102 -11.11 -25.79 10.68
CA THR A 102 -11.05 -27.23 10.97
C THR A 102 -9.93 -27.54 11.95
N LEU A 103 -8.75 -26.97 11.73
CA LEU A 103 -7.55 -27.21 12.54
C LEU A 103 -7.69 -26.65 13.96
N PHE A 104 -8.27 -25.46 14.08
CA PHE A 104 -8.38 -24.74 15.36
C PHE A 104 -9.78 -24.83 16.00
N LYS A 105 -10.63 -25.72 15.48
CA LYS A 105 -11.96 -25.97 16.05
C LYS A 105 -11.86 -26.26 17.55
N ASP A 106 -12.69 -25.60 18.34
CA ASP A 106 -12.78 -25.75 19.79
C ASP A 106 -11.45 -25.46 20.54
N SER A 107 -10.56 -24.65 19.95
CA SER A 107 -9.27 -24.25 20.51
C SER A 107 -8.99 -22.76 20.32
N VAL A 108 -7.80 -22.30 20.75
CA VAL A 108 -7.35 -20.91 20.58
C VAL A 108 -6.36 -20.83 19.43
N ALA A 109 -6.46 -19.78 18.61
CA ALA A 109 -5.56 -19.50 17.50
C ALA A 109 -5.10 -18.05 17.51
N THR A 110 -3.91 -17.81 16.98
CA THR A 110 -3.28 -16.49 16.83
C THR A 110 -3.25 -16.02 15.37
N GLY A 111 -2.86 -14.77 15.13
CA GLY A 111 -2.53 -14.26 13.80
C GLY A 111 -1.47 -15.11 13.09
N ILE A 112 -0.47 -15.58 13.83
CA ILE A 112 0.62 -16.40 13.30
C ILE A 112 0.16 -17.82 12.95
N ASP A 113 -0.77 -18.38 13.71
CA ASP A 113 -1.40 -19.66 13.37
C ASP A 113 -2.19 -19.55 12.06
N PHE A 114 -2.95 -18.47 11.89
CA PHE A 114 -3.66 -18.20 10.63
C PHE A 114 -2.70 -18.01 9.46
N LYS A 115 -1.62 -17.23 9.63
CA LYS A 115 -0.55 -17.07 8.63
C LYS A 115 0.01 -18.43 8.20
N SER A 116 0.31 -19.30 9.17
CA SER A 116 0.88 -20.63 8.90
C SER A 116 -0.07 -21.49 8.04
N VAL A 117 -1.37 -21.46 8.32
CA VAL A 117 -2.37 -22.17 7.50
C VAL A 117 -2.50 -21.54 6.11
N LEU A 118 -2.53 -20.21 6.03
CA LEU A 118 -2.57 -19.46 4.77
C LEU A 118 -1.42 -19.84 3.85
N GLU A 119 -0.19 -19.82 4.35
CA GLU A 119 1.02 -20.15 3.58
C GLU A 119 1.06 -21.63 3.20
N ALA A 120 0.71 -22.53 4.13
CA ALA A 120 0.69 -23.97 3.87
C ALA A 120 -0.33 -24.36 2.78
N THR A 121 -1.49 -23.71 2.76
CA THR A 121 -2.58 -24.01 1.82
C THR A 121 -2.37 -23.35 0.47
N SER A 122 -1.88 -22.10 0.45
CA SER A 122 -1.72 -21.32 -0.79
C SER A 122 -0.38 -21.51 -1.48
N GLY A 123 0.66 -21.93 -0.74
CA GLY A 123 2.05 -21.99 -1.22
C GLY A 123 2.68 -20.61 -1.46
N LYS A 124 2.03 -19.52 -1.05
CA LYS A 124 2.55 -18.15 -1.13
C LYS A 124 3.16 -17.73 0.21
N ASP A 125 4.22 -16.93 0.17
CA ASP A 125 4.85 -16.31 1.33
C ASP A 125 4.08 -15.02 1.71
N PHE A 126 3.68 -14.91 2.97
CA PHE A 126 2.95 -13.78 3.54
C PHE A 126 3.72 -13.07 4.65
N GLU A 127 5.03 -13.29 4.79
CA GLU A 127 5.88 -12.64 5.81
C GLU A 127 5.78 -11.12 5.74
N ASP A 128 6.15 -10.53 4.60
CA ASP A 128 6.10 -9.08 4.38
C ASP A 128 4.68 -8.52 4.63
N PHE A 129 3.66 -9.29 4.25
CA PHE A 129 2.26 -8.89 4.42
C PHE A 129 1.87 -8.82 5.90
N PHE A 130 2.23 -9.82 6.71
CA PHE A 130 1.91 -9.82 8.13
C PHE A 130 2.76 -8.79 8.90
N ASP A 131 4.03 -8.63 8.53
CA ASP A 131 4.89 -7.58 9.09
C ASP A 131 4.28 -6.20 8.88
N GLN A 132 3.80 -5.90 7.67
CA GLN A 132 3.29 -4.57 7.35
C GLN A 132 1.84 -4.32 7.83
N TRP A 133 0.97 -5.34 7.85
CA TRP A 133 -0.46 -5.15 8.13
C TRP A 133 -0.92 -5.68 9.48
N TYR A 134 -0.40 -6.83 9.91
CA TYR A 134 -0.78 -7.45 11.19
C TYR A 134 0.01 -6.83 12.34
N PHE A 135 1.34 -6.75 12.22
CA PHE A 135 2.18 -6.09 13.22
C PHE A 135 2.30 -4.59 12.97
N GLY A 136 2.42 -4.18 11.71
CA GLY A 136 2.64 -2.80 11.30
C GLY A 136 1.45 -1.86 11.45
N GLU A 137 1.78 -0.58 11.46
CA GLU A 137 0.83 0.53 11.53
C GLU A 137 0.60 1.16 10.16
N GLY A 138 -0.47 1.94 10.04
CA GLY A 138 -0.71 2.78 8.88
C GLY A 138 -1.26 2.04 7.66
N PHE A 139 -1.13 2.73 6.53
CA PHE A 139 -1.55 2.36 5.18
C PHE A 139 -0.79 3.23 4.16
N PRO A 140 -0.62 2.79 2.91
CA PRO A 140 0.03 3.58 1.87
C PRO A 140 -0.91 4.65 1.28
N SER A 141 -0.32 5.78 0.91
CA SER A 141 -0.89 6.76 0.00
C SER A 141 -0.17 6.67 -1.34
N PHE A 142 -0.92 6.52 -2.43
CA PHE A 142 -0.39 6.40 -3.79
C PHE A 142 -0.62 7.67 -4.61
N GLY A 143 0.45 8.22 -5.17
CA GLY A 143 0.41 9.16 -6.29
C GLY A 143 0.73 8.41 -7.57
N ILE A 144 -0.07 8.58 -8.62
CA ILE A 144 0.11 7.89 -9.90
C ILE A 144 0.37 8.91 -11.01
N GLU A 145 1.46 8.73 -11.73
CA GLU A 145 1.70 9.38 -13.03
C GLU A 145 1.54 8.33 -14.12
N TRP A 146 0.85 8.65 -15.20
CA TRP A 146 0.76 7.75 -16.34
C TRP A 146 0.85 8.49 -17.67
N SER A 147 1.39 7.80 -18.69
CA SER A 147 1.44 8.27 -20.07
C SER A 147 1.32 7.08 -21.02
N GLN A 148 0.98 7.35 -22.27
CA GLN A 148 0.95 6.32 -23.31
C GLN A 148 1.76 6.77 -24.52
N ASN A 149 2.58 5.87 -25.06
CA ASN A 149 3.27 6.04 -26.33
C ASN A 149 3.02 4.81 -27.21
N GLY A 150 2.29 5.00 -28.31
CA GLY A 150 1.85 3.90 -29.15
C GLY A 150 1.06 2.86 -28.36
N ASP A 151 1.56 1.62 -28.36
CA ASP A 151 0.95 0.47 -27.68
C ASP A 151 1.48 0.24 -26.26
N THR A 152 2.21 1.21 -25.69
CA THR A 152 2.81 1.06 -24.35
C THR A 152 2.29 2.13 -23.41
N VAL A 153 1.65 1.70 -22.33
CA VAL A 153 1.27 2.55 -21.19
C VAL A 153 2.35 2.44 -20.13
N LEU A 154 2.87 3.59 -19.71
CA LEU A 154 3.86 3.71 -18.66
C LEU A 154 3.17 4.28 -17.42
N ILE A 155 3.23 3.54 -16.31
CA ILE A 155 2.64 3.91 -15.02
C ILE A 155 3.76 4.07 -14.01
N ARG A 156 3.82 5.19 -13.30
CA ARG A 156 4.72 5.39 -12.17
C ARG A 156 3.92 5.65 -10.92
N SER A 157 4.18 4.82 -9.92
CA SER A 157 3.56 4.92 -8.61
C SER A 157 4.56 5.47 -7.61
N PHE A 158 4.13 6.45 -6.83
CA PHE A 158 4.81 7.02 -5.68
C PHE A 158 4.03 6.62 -4.44
N GLN A 159 4.70 6.02 -3.48
CA GLN A 159 4.12 5.60 -2.23
C GLN A 159 4.66 6.45 -1.08
N THR A 160 3.75 6.98 -0.26
CA THR A 160 4.06 7.60 1.02
C THR A 160 3.28 6.89 2.13
N PRO A 161 3.93 6.44 3.21
CA PRO A 161 3.25 5.74 4.29
C PRO A 161 2.52 6.73 5.22
N SER A 162 1.40 6.31 5.79
CA SER A 162 0.69 7.11 6.81
C SER A 162 1.25 6.98 8.24
N SER A 163 2.18 6.04 8.47
CA SER A 163 2.95 5.91 9.72
C SER A 163 4.44 5.78 9.43
N ILE A 164 5.28 6.39 10.27
CA ILE A 164 6.75 6.27 10.19
C ILE A 164 7.24 4.86 10.58
N ASN A 165 6.44 4.13 11.35
CA ASN A 165 6.78 2.79 11.84
C ASN A 165 6.69 1.73 10.74
N ASN A 166 6.09 2.05 9.60
CA ASN A 166 6.03 1.19 8.44
C ASN A 166 6.32 1.99 7.15
N PRO A 167 7.59 2.11 6.75
CA PRO A 167 7.99 3.04 5.71
C PRO A 167 7.57 2.64 4.28
N LEU A 168 7.17 1.38 4.08
CA LEU A 168 6.83 0.85 2.76
C LEU A 168 5.90 -0.37 2.89
N PHE A 169 4.81 -0.33 2.14
CA PHE A 169 3.89 -1.45 1.93
C PHE A 169 4.21 -2.10 0.59
N LYS A 170 4.56 -3.39 0.65
CA LYS A 170 4.69 -4.23 -0.55
C LYS A 170 3.32 -4.81 -0.84
N THR A 171 2.76 -4.53 -2.01
CA THR A 171 1.40 -4.97 -2.32
C THR A 171 1.15 -4.98 -3.83
N SER A 172 0.24 -5.85 -4.24
CA SER A 172 -0.36 -5.79 -5.56
C SER A 172 -1.18 -4.50 -5.72
N LEU A 173 -1.27 -3.95 -6.92
CA LEU A 173 -2.15 -2.82 -7.27
C LEU A 173 -2.82 -3.11 -8.61
N GLU A 174 -4.12 -2.83 -8.69
CA GLU A 174 -4.87 -2.90 -9.93
C GLU A 174 -5.08 -1.51 -10.53
N PHE A 175 -4.90 -1.43 -11.85
CA PHE A 175 -5.22 -0.25 -12.63
C PHE A 175 -6.25 -0.63 -13.70
N LYS A 176 -7.44 -0.05 -13.60
CA LYS A 176 -8.46 -0.12 -14.64
C LYS A 176 -8.21 0.96 -15.67
N LEU A 177 -7.92 0.54 -16.90
CA LEU A 177 -7.60 1.38 -18.04
C LEU A 177 -8.84 1.45 -18.94
N ASN A 178 -9.41 2.64 -19.08
CA ASN A 178 -10.57 2.88 -19.94
C ASN A 178 -10.10 3.26 -21.35
N TYR A 179 -10.81 2.81 -22.38
CA TYR A 179 -10.61 3.19 -23.78
C TYR A 179 -11.96 3.29 -24.49
N SER A 180 -11.99 3.74 -25.75
CA SER A 180 -13.25 4.00 -26.47
C SER A 180 -14.15 2.76 -26.64
N GLY A 181 -13.58 1.56 -26.62
CA GLY A 181 -14.27 0.29 -26.81
C GLY A 181 -14.61 -0.46 -25.53
N GLY A 182 -14.28 0.07 -24.34
CA GLY A 182 -14.47 -0.61 -23.07
C GLY A 182 -13.35 -0.31 -22.07
N ASP A 183 -12.99 -1.31 -21.29
CA ASP A 183 -11.92 -1.22 -20.30
C ASP A 183 -11.10 -2.51 -20.21
N THR A 184 -9.97 -2.43 -19.52
CA THR A 184 -9.13 -3.57 -19.15
C THR A 184 -8.47 -3.29 -17.81
N THR A 185 -8.28 -4.32 -16.99
CA THR A 185 -7.56 -4.20 -15.72
C THR A 185 -6.18 -4.81 -15.83
N VAL A 186 -5.17 -4.13 -15.28
CA VAL A 186 -3.80 -4.61 -15.21
C VAL A 186 -3.39 -4.62 -13.74
N ARG A 187 -2.81 -5.75 -13.30
CA ARG A 187 -2.35 -5.93 -11.94
C ARG A 187 -0.82 -5.91 -11.91
N VAL A 188 -0.25 -5.10 -11.03
CA VAL A 188 1.21 -4.98 -10.84
C VAL A 188 1.58 -5.17 -9.38
N PHE A 189 2.83 -5.47 -9.09
CA PHE A 189 3.32 -5.57 -7.71
C PHE A 189 4.32 -4.45 -7.39
N GLN A 190 3.99 -3.62 -6.42
CA GLN A 190 4.85 -2.54 -5.96
C GLN A 190 5.63 -2.94 -4.72
N ASN A 191 6.95 -2.83 -4.77
CA ASN A 191 7.87 -3.13 -3.67
C ASN A 191 8.95 -2.07 -3.44
N LYS A 192 8.76 -0.88 -4.00
CA LYS A 192 9.60 0.32 -3.80
C LYS A 192 8.72 1.54 -3.53
N ASP A 193 9.30 2.54 -2.87
CA ASP A 193 8.70 3.85 -2.61
C ASP A 193 8.32 4.54 -3.93
N ILE A 194 9.14 4.41 -4.95
CA ILE A 194 8.85 4.87 -6.31
C ILE A 194 9.12 3.71 -7.27
N GLN A 195 8.11 3.34 -8.06
CA GLN A 195 8.24 2.23 -9.02
C GLN A 195 7.50 2.54 -10.32
N SER A 196 8.11 2.14 -11.44
CA SER A 196 7.52 2.27 -12.77
C SER A 196 7.19 0.90 -13.36
N PHE A 197 6.10 0.86 -14.10
CA PHE A 197 5.58 -0.32 -14.79
C PHE A 197 5.29 0.04 -16.23
N SER A 198 5.64 -0.85 -17.15
CA SER A 198 5.32 -0.72 -18.58
C SER A 198 4.37 -1.84 -18.97
N VAL A 199 3.24 -1.47 -19.57
CA VAL A 199 2.20 -2.41 -19.94
C VAL A 199 1.84 -2.24 -21.41
N TYR A 200 1.76 -3.37 -22.13
CA TYR A 200 1.33 -3.38 -23.52
C TYR A 200 -0.20 -3.23 -23.60
N ILE A 201 -0.66 -2.16 -24.23
CA ILE A 201 -2.07 -1.83 -24.46
C ILE A 201 -2.22 -1.36 -25.92
N PRO A 202 -2.74 -2.21 -26.83
CA PRO A 202 -2.78 -1.93 -28.27
C PRO A 202 -3.87 -0.93 -28.70
N PHE A 203 -4.41 -0.16 -27.75
CA PHE A 203 -5.46 0.83 -27.97
C PHE A 203 -5.19 2.08 -27.14
N GLN A 204 -5.65 3.23 -27.62
CA GLN A 204 -5.49 4.49 -26.90
C GLN A 204 -6.37 4.51 -25.64
N ILE A 205 -5.76 4.63 -24.48
CA ILE A 205 -6.46 4.77 -23.21
C ILE A 205 -6.90 6.23 -23.01
N THR A 206 -8.07 6.39 -22.41
CA THR A 206 -8.72 7.67 -22.12
C THR A 206 -8.76 7.99 -20.63
N GLY A 207 -8.47 7.01 -19.78
CA GLY A 207 -8.39 7.20 -18.34
C GLY A 207 -7.84 5.99 -17.61
N LEU A 208 -7.43 6.23 -16.37
CA LEU A 208 -6.88 5.23 -15.45
C LEU A 208 -7.56 5.40 -14.10
N ILE A 209 -8.03 4.29 -13.53
CA ILE A 209 -8.60 4.21 -12.18
C ILE A 209 -7.72 3.25 -11.38
N VAL A 210 -7.34 3.65 -10.17
CA VAL A 210 -6.55 2.84 -9.24
C VAL A 210 -7.50 2.06 -8.33
N ASP A 211 -7.24 0.77 -8.17
CA ASP A 211 -7.98 -0.14 -7.29
C ASP A 211 -9.51 0.02 -7.43
N PRO A 212 -10.05 -0.25 -8.63
CA PRO A 212 -11.44 0.08 -8.97
C PRO A 212 -12.48 -0.56 -8.04
N ASP A 213 -12.12 -1.72 -7.46
CA ASP A 213 -13.00 -2.52 -6.59
C ASP A 213 -12.65 -2.35 -5.10
N ASN A 214 -11.77 -1.40 -4.75
CA ASN A 214 -11.39 -1.05 -3.38
C ASN A 214 -10.89 -2.25 -2.56
N TRP A 215 -10.00 -3.06 -3.15
CA TRP A 215 -9.39 -4.24 -2.53
C TRP A 215 -8.41 -3.88 -1.41
N ILE A 216 -7.71 -2.75 -1.55
CA ILE A 216 -6.57 -2.42 -0.70
C ILE A 216 -6.94 -1.28 0.24
N LEU A 217 -6.46 -1.35 1.48
CA LEU A 217 -6.53 -0.22 2.40
C LEU A 217 -5.50 0.83 1.99
N HIS A 218 -5.90 1.85 1.23
CA HIS A 218 -5.01 2.93 0.79
C HIS A 218 -5.70 4.30 0.74
N GLN A 219 -4.91 5.29 0.38
CA GLN A 219 -5.36 6.59 -0.08
C GLN A 219 -4.74 6.90 -1.45
N ILE A 220 -5.49 7.58 -2.31
CA ILE A 220 -4.95 8.16 -3.55
C ILE A 220 -4.68 9.64 -3.32
N SER A 221 -3.43 10.07 -3.56
CA SER A 221 -3.03 11.48 -3.43
C SER A 221 -3.15 12.25 -4.75
N SER A 222 -2.83 11.60 -5.88
CA SER A 222 -2.99 12.17 -7.22
C SER A 222 -3.05 11.08 -8.28
N ILE A 223 -3.67 11.41 -9.42
CA ILE A 223 -3.62 10.62 -10.65
C ILE A 223 -3.42 11.62 -11.80
N ASP A 224 -2.22 11.63 -12.36
CA ASP A 224 -1.76 12.64 -13.30
C ASP A 224 -1.45 12.01 -14.67
N HIS A 225 -2.15 12.46 -15.72
CA HIS A 225 -1.83 12.09 -17.10
C HIS A 225 -0.73 13.02 -17.64
N ILE A 226 0.44 12.45 -17.93
CA ILE A 226 1.60 13.18 -18.41
C ILE A 226 1.60 13.13 -19.95
N ALA A 227 1.41 14.30 -20.58
CA ALA A 227 1.27 14.43 -22.03
C ALA A 227 2.55 14.06 -22.81
N ASP A 228 3.72 14.33 -22.22
CA ASP A 228 5.00 13.93 -22.80
C ASP A 228 5.42 12.59 -22.23
N TYR A 229 5.45 11.55 -23.09
CA TYR A 229 6.05 10.27 -22.74
C TYR A 229 7.54 10.49 -22.42
N GLN A 230 7.84 10.63 -21.13
CA GLN A 230 9.19 10.56 -20.61
C GLN A 230 9.38 9.10 -20.23
N GLU A 231 10.27 8.36 -20.90
CA GLU A 231 10.83 7.16 -20.28
C GLU A 231 11.26 7.56 -18.88
N PHE A 232 10.66 6.94 -17.85
CA PHE A 232 11.06 7.17 -16.48
C PHE A 232 12.49 6.64 -16.34
N LYS A 233 13.47 7.50 -16.63
CA LYS A 233 14.85 7.26 -16.26
C LYS A 233 14.83 7.15 -14.74
N GLU A 234 15.32 6.04 -14.21
CA GLU A 234 15.54 5.93 -12.77
C GLU A 234 16.23 7.21 -12.30
N ASN A 235 15.68 7.80 -11.24
CA ASN A 235 16.22 9.02 -10.68
C ASN A 235 17.68 8.73 -10.28
N LYS A 236 18.63 9.28 -11.04
CA LYS A 236 20.07 9.11 -10.79
C LYS A 236 20.51 9.72 -9.47
N PHE A 237 19.63 10.46 -8.81
CA PHE A 237 19.84 11.07 -7.51
C PHE A 237 18.54 11.23 -6.71
N LYS A 238 18.64 11.26 -5.38
CA LYS A 238 17.58 11.65 -4.44
C LYS A 238 17.94 12.99 -3.82
N ILE A 239 16.93 13.79 -3.53
CA ILE A 239 17.07 15.07 -2.83
C ILE A 239 16.34 14.98 -1.49
N TYR A 240 16.97 15.41 -0.40
CA TYR A 240 16.36 15.41 0.93
C TYR A 240 16.99 16.43 1.90
N PRO A 241 16.23 16.94 2.87
CA PRO A 241 14.78 16.82 3.00
C PRO A 241 14.05 17.63 1.90
N ASN A 242 12.81 17.25 1.58
CA ASN A 242 11.93 18.04 0.73
C ASN A 242 10.52 18.04 1.37
N PRO A 243 10.01 19.19 1.88
CA PRO A 243 10.64 20.52 1.90
C PRO A 243 11.89 20.60 2.81
N PHE A 244 12.79 21.56 2.55
CA PHE A 244 13.96 21.85 3.42
C PHE A 244 13.87 23.23 4.06
N SER A 245 14.44 23.39 5.26
CA SER A 245 14.50 24.65 6.01
C SER A 245 15.90 25.12 6.36
N SER A 246 16.89 24.21 6.33
CA SER A 246 18.31 24.50 6.52
C SER A 246 19.08 24.07 5.30
N ASP A 247 19.53 22.82 5.23
CA ASP A 247 20.36 22.32 4.13
C ASP A 247 19.57 21.36 3.26
N ILE A 248 19.94 21.31 1.98
CA ILE A 248 19.45 20.30 1.04
C ILE A 248 20.58 19.35 0.68
N ASN A 249 20.30 18.04 0.71
CA ASN A 249 21.25 17.00 0.35
C ASN A 249 20.84 16.39 -0.98
N ILE A 250 21.82 16.13 -1.84
CA ILE A 250 21.68 15.41 -3.09
C ILE A 250 22.53 14.14 -3.00
N LEU A 251 21.89 12.99 -3.12
CA LEU A 251 22.55 11.67 -3.12
C LEU A 251 22.47 11.08 -4.52
N PHE A 252 23.60 10.88 -5.18
CA PHE A 252 23.71 10.31 -6.52
C PHE A 252 23.89 8.79 -6.45
N PHE A 253 23.06 8.03 -7.17
CA PHE A 253 23.11 6.56 -7.23
C PHE A 253 23.91 6.05 -8.43
N GLU A 254 23.94 6.82 -9.53
CA GLU A 254 24.57 6.40 -10.78
C GLU A 254 25.25 7.57 -11.53
N GLY A 255 25.97 7.25 -12.62
CA GLY A 255 26.59 8.21 -13.52
C GLY A 255 28.05 8.56 -13.22
N SER A 256 28.61 9.48 -14.02
CA SER A 256 30.01 9.93 -13.91
C SER A 256 30.30 10.49 -12.51
N LYS A 257 31.53 10.25 -12.02
CA LYS A 257 32.01 10.88 -10.77
C LYS A 257 31.96 12.40 -10.92
N HIS A 258 32.34 12.94 -12.09
CA HIS A 258 32.33 14.38 -12.35
C HIS A 258 30.94 14.86 -12.76
N ARG A 259 30.32 15.70 -11.93
CA ARG A 259 28.95 16.20 -12.12
C ARG A 259 28.90 17.72 -12.05
N GLU A 260 28.21 18.35 -13.01
CA GLU A 260 27.75 19.73 -12.90
C GLU A 260 26.30 19.73 -12.42
N ILE A 261 26.01 20.49 -11.36
CA ILE A 261 24.70 20.65 -10.74
C ILE A 261 24.28 22.10 -10.89
N SER A 262 23.05 22.32 -11.37
CA SER A 262 22.42 23.65 -11.44
C SER A 262 21.07 23.62 -10.73
N ILE A 263 20.82 24.60 -9.87
CA ILE A 263 19.51 24.84 -9.24
C ILE A 263 18.89 26.04 -9.93
N ILE A 264 17.62 25.91 -10.31
CA ILE A 264 16.90 26.88 -11.14
C ILE A 264 15.59 27.21 -10.42
N ASP A 265 15.22 28.49 -10.38
CA ASP A 265 13.92 28.91 -9.83
C ASP A 265 12.76 28.68 -10.83
N PHE A 266 11.53 28.92 -10.39
CA PHE A 266 10.33 28.75 -11.23
C PHE A 266 10.28 29.68 -12.45
N SER A 267 11.12 30.72 -12.51
CA SER A 267 11.24 31.61 -13.67
C SER A 267 12.27 31.13 -14.70
N GLY A 268 12.99 30.03 -14.41
CA GLY A 268 14.05 29.51 -15.26
C GLY A 268 15.42 30.14 -15.01
N LYS A 269 15.57 30.98 -13.98
CA LYS A 269 16.86 31.60 -13.63
C LYS A 269 17.70 30.65 -12.78
N VAL A 270 18.97 30.48 -13.14
CA VAL A 270 19.93 29.69 -12.35
C VAL A 270 20.23 30.41 -11.05
N VAL A 271 19.89 29.78 -9.93
CA VAL A 271 20.13 30.24 -8.55
C VAL A 271 21.51 29.80 -8.07
N LEU A 272 21.91 28.57 -8.38
CA LEU A 272 23.22 28.03 -7.99
C LEU A 272 23.79 27.13 -9.09
N LYS A 273 25.11 27.19 -9.30
CA LYS A 273 25.85 26.24 -10.13
C LYS A 273 27.06 25.72 -9.36
N ILE A 274 27.20 24.39 -9.24
CA ILE A 274 28.27 23.74 -8.50
C ILE A 274 28.73 22.47 -9.19
N THR A 275 30.02 22.14 -9.05
CA THR A 275 30.59 20.88 -9.53
C THR A 275 30.89 19.97 -8.35
N SER A 276 30.51 18.70 -8.43
CA SER A 276 30.80 17.72 -7.39
C SER A 276 31.37 16.43 -7.98
N ASN A 277 32.39 15.90 -7.30
CA ASN A 277 32.93 14.57 -7.57
C ASN A 277 32.41 13.50 -6.59
N HIS A 278 31.54 13.89 -5.65
CA HIS A 278 31.09 13.06 -4.54
C HIS A 278 29.70 12.47 -4.80
N TYR A 279 29.44 11.29 -4.24
CA TYR A 279 28.12 10.64 -4.27
C TYR A 279 27.09 11.34 -3.39
N LYS A 280 27.53 12.13 -2.40
CA LYS A 280 26.67 13.00 -1.60
C LYS A 280 27.15 14.43 -1.73
N LEU A 281 26.23 15.36 -1.95
CA LEU A 281 26.45 16.79 -1.93
C LEU A 281 25.47 17.43 -0.94
N THR A 282 25.95 18.31 -0.08
CA THR A 282 25.12 19.11 0.83
C THR A 282 25.25 20.57 0.41
N ILE A 283 24.12 21.23 0.22
CA ILE A 283 24.03 22.64 -0.15
C ILE A 283 23.30 23.34 1.00
N ALA A 284 23.95 24.35 1.57
CA ALA A 284 23.38 25.10 2.67
C ALA A 284 22.25 26.00 2.16
N GLY A 285 21.09 26.04 2.80
CA GLY A 285 19.93 26.77 2.29
C GLY A 285 20.10 28.28 2.29
N ASN A 286 21.10 28.82 3.00
CA ASN A 286 21.49 30.23 2.85
C ASN A 286 22.21 30.53 1.52
N THR A 287 22.51 29.52 0.71
CA THR A 287 23.08 29.66 -0.65
C THR A 287 22.04 29.55 -1.76
N LEU A 288 20.75 29.38 -1.41
CA LEU A 288 19.60 29.25 -2.30
C LEU A 288 18.59 30.38 -2.06
#